data_AF-A0AAV1QBU5-F1
#
_entry.id   AF-A0AAV1QBU5-F1
#
_cell.length_a   1.000
_cell.length_b   1.000
_cell.length_c   1.000
_cell.angle_alpha   90.00
_cell.angle_beta   90.00
_cell.angle_gamma   90.00
#
_symmetry.space_group_name_H-M   'P 1'
#
loop_
_entity.id
_entity.type
_entity.pdbx_description
1 polymer ?
#
loop_
_entity_poly.entity_id
_entity_poly.type
_entity_poly.pdbx_seq_one_letter_code
_entity_poly.pdbx_strand_id
1 'polypeptide(L)'
;MESKEDKRVCERMKGIMNPIKNLILSEKAEFLTWAVEVQLRKHESDRTVWEKDTSSRIIQIESLEAKILHLQDKQEAHKKEMEDLREELEASKKLIDVQSKKDKCKNEQKDQTHKHLFDAMKRHYEREIKKLKEQRKQDAENASKVEAGLHQSQSRHDEKIQTIEKQHHSSLGKVQVENKKLQAENEKLQAEVENLQNVSSKREQETKDISAKFNTVYKEYREKLEKQRVELTEDKTRRETKCTELYMTVHKQTKQIQVLEQRRDLTVPLKRAEEAIKKHLDLIEKKNQEIVTLKREKKEAIEKYADQMNKNALQTASLDESHRKYAGLEKDLESEHASHKETKVELCLSNRTISDIKDDIEDLRNKVAVSEPECTRLKAEVIHLNNLQLRLKEGIQTCLSAMDKPKLLRTRLINLKRRHMDGDESVKMPDSTREAYEYQARCYKRKVAALEGNNKTLSSQLRHTEKRIQSNAIRGHNMRVSLLKVINEQARKQQASQQMDKTPRLPSIEARKTPQRTDITPPHEQKS
;
A
#
# COMPACT_ATOMS: atom_id res chain seq x y z
N MET A 1 150.45 75.36 7.91
CA MET A 1 150.28 76.19 9.13
C MET A 1 148.80 76.45 9.29
N GLU A 2 148.38 76.42 10.55
CA GLU A 2 147.04 76.12 11.04
C GLU A 2 145.99 77.18 10.71
N SER A 3 144.73 76.77 10.70
CA SER A 3 143.79 77.46 11.57
C SER A 3 143.13 76.44 12.50
N LYS A 4 143.60 76.43 13.76
CA LYS A 4 142.97 75.70 14.88
C LYS A 4 141.57 76.24 15.21
N GLU A 5 141.10 77.29 14.53
CA GLU A 5 139.76 77.87 14.66
C GLU A 5 138.68 76.99 14.00
N ASP A 6 138.94 76.39 12.83
CA ASP A 6 137.92 75.63 12.08
C ASP A 6 137.53 74.30 12.76
N LYS A 7 138.45 73.67 13.50
CA LYS A 7 138.13 72.48 14.32
C LYS A 7 137.22 72.80 15.50
N ARG A 8 137.33 74.00 16.10
CA ARG A 8 136.50 74.40 17.27
C ARG A 8 135.08 74.82 16.88
N VAL A 9 134.87 75.29 15.64
CA VAL A 9 133.52 75.61 15.12
C VAL A 9 132.76 74.34 14.77
N CYS A 10 133.42 73.35 14.14
CA CYS A 10 132.80 72.05 13.85
C CYS A 10 132.44 71.25 15.12
N GLU A 11 133.23 71.33 16.19
CA GLU A 11 132.88 70.69 17.47
C GLU A 11 131.73 71.38 18.21
N ARG A 12 131.64 72.72 18.14
CA ARG A 12 130.49 73.47 18.69
C ARG A 12 129.19 73.23 17.92
N MET A 13 129.22 73.13 16.59
CA MET A 13 128.03 72.77 15.81
C MET A 13 127.58 71.33 16.05
N LYS A 14 128.50 70.39 16.32
CA LYS A 14 128.13 69.02 16.75
C LYS A 14 127.47 68.99 18.14
N GLY A 15 127.88 69.86 19.06
CA GLY A 15 127.26 70.02 20.38
C GLY A 15 125.83 70.56 20.36
N ILE A 16 125.47 71.35 19.34
CA ILE A 16 124.11 71.93 19.18
C ILE A 16 123.23 71.05 18.27
N MET A 17 123.80 70.43 17.23
CA MET A 17 123.02 69.60 16.30
C MET A 17 122.60 68.24 16.87
N ASN A 18 123.40 67.62 17.75
CA ASN A 18 123.03 66.33 18.34
C ASN A 18 121.76 66.39 19.22
N PRO A 19 121.57 67.37 20.12
CA PRO A 19 120.32 67.47 20.89
C PRO A 19 119.11 67.79 20.00
N ILE A 20 119.24 68.62 18.96
CA ILE A 20 118.14 68.91 18.01
C ILE A 20 117.77 67.67 17.18
N LYS A 21 118.77 66.90 16.73
CA LYS A 21 118.54 65.66 15.99
C LYS A 21 117.88 64.59 16.86
N ASN A 22 118.26 64.51 18.14
CA ASN A 22 117.62 63.61 19.11
C ASN A 22 116.20 64.06 19.48
N LEU A 23 115.92 65.36 19.55
CA LEU A 23 114.57 65.89 19.79
C LEU A 23 113.63 65.59 18.60
N ILE A 24 114.09 65.82 17.36
CA ILE A 24 113.31 65.50 16.14
C ILE A 24 113.09 63.99 15.97
N LEU A 25 114.06 63.16 16.39
CA LEU A 25 113.90 61.70 16.38
C LEU A 25 112.94 61.23 17.49
N SER A 26 112.94 61.89 18.66
CA SER A 26 112.01 61.63 19.76
C SER A 26 110.58 61.99 19.38
N GLU A 27 110.34 63.17 18.84
CA GLU A 27 109.01 63.61 18.41
C GLU A 27 108.46 62.77 17.24
N LYS A 28 109.33 62.35 16.31
CA LYS A 28 108.94 61.40 15.25
C LYS A 28 108.63 60.01 15.81
N ALA A 29 109.39 59.53 16.80
CA ALA A 29 109.13 58.25 17.44
C ALA A 29 107.81 58.28 18.22
N GLU A 30 107.52 59.36 18.94
CA GLU A 30 106.25 59.56 19.65
C GLU A 30 105.06 59.66 18.68
N PHE A 31 105.19 60.41 17.58
CA PHE A 31 104.14 60.50 16.57
C PHE A 31 103.88 59.15 15.88
N LEU A 32 104.93 58.39 15.54
CA LEU A 32 104.78 57.07 14.95
C LEU A 32 104.16 56.07 15.95
N THR A 33 104.54 56.15 17.23
CA THR A 33 103.94 55.33 18.30
C THR A 33 102.45 55.64 18.44
N TRP A 34 102.09 56.93 18.50
CA TRP A 34 100.69 57.36 18.52
C TRP A 34 99.91 56.91 17.28
N ALA A 35 100.50 57.06 16.07
CA ALA A 35 99.86 56.64 14.83
C ALA A 35 99.62 55.12 14.77
N VAL A 36 100.58 54.32 15.27
CA VAL A 36 100.43 52.86 15.40
C VAL A 36 99.35 52.51 16.42
N GLU A 37 99.32 53.17 17.57
CA GLU A 37 98.27 52.96 18.58
C GLU A 37 96.86 53.29 18.04
N VAL A 38 96.72 54.39 17.29
CA VAL A 38 95.44 54.78 16.68
C VAL A 38 94.99 53.73 15.65
N GLN A 39 95.91 53.20 14.84
CA GLN A 39 95.60 52.14 13.88
C GLN A 39 95.26 50.81 14.58
N LEU A 40 95.96 50.46 15.66
CA LEU A 40 95.67 49.28 16.47
C LEU A 40 94.27 49.38 17.11
N ARG A 41 93.93 50.52 17.72
CA ARG A 41 92.59 50.74 18.29
C ARG A 41 91.49 50.66 17.22
N LYS A 42 91.75 51.20 16.02
CA LYS A 42 90.80 51.09 14.90
C LYS A 42 90.63 49.64 14.46
N HIS A 43 91.72 48.89 14.32
CA HIS A 43 91.69 47.48 13.93
C HIS A 43 90.99 46.62 14.98
N GLU A 44 91.19 46.88 16.28
CA GLU A 44 90.45 46.21 17.36
C GLU A 44 88.96 46.56 17.35
N SER A 45 88.61 47.82 17.09
CA SER A 45 87.21 48.22 16.93
C SER A 45 86.55 47.49 15.76
N ASP A 46 87.18 47.49 14.58
CA ASP A 46 86.66 46.79 13.39
C ASP A 46 86.55 45.27 13.62
N ARG A 47 87.52 44.68 14.33
CA ARG A 47 87.50 43.26 14.73
C ARG A 47 86.31 42.94 15.63
N THR A 48 86.06 43.74 16.67
CA THR A 48 84.92 43.49 17.58
C THR A 48 83.56 43.64 16.89
N VAL A 49 83.43 44.57 15.95
CA VAL A 49 82.22 44.73 15.12
C VAL A 49 82.02 43.49 14.24
N TRP A 50 83.10 42.99 13.62
CA TRP A 50 83.06 41.78 12.81
C TRP A 50 82.73 40.52 13.62
N GLU A 51 83.30 40.37 14.82
CA GLU A 51 83.01 39.25 15.72
C GLU A 51 81.53 39.26 16.16
N LYS A 52 80.96 40.44 16.45
CA LYS A 52 79.54 40.59 16.80
C LYS A 52 78.60 40.27 15.62
N ASP A 53 78.89 40.78 14.42
CA ASP A 53 78.11 40.45 13.21
C ASP A 53 78.19 38.95 12.89
N THR A 54 79.39 38.37 13.01
CA THR A 54 79.60 36.92 12.78
C THR A 54 78.83 36.09 13.80
N SER A 55 78.87 36.45 15.08
CA SER A 55 78.12 35.77 16.15
C SER A 55 76.61 35.87 15.95
N SER A 56 76.11 37.05 15.55
CA SER A 56 74.68 37.24 15.26
C SER A 56 74.22 36.38 14.08
N ARG A 57 75.06 36.22 13.05
CA ARG A 57 74.77 35.35 11.90
C ARG A 57 74.79 33.88 12.26
N ILE A 58 75.72 33.45 13.11
CA ILE A 58 75.75 32.06 13.60
C ILE A 58 74.43 31.74 14.31
N ILE A 59 73.95 32.61 15.20
CA ILE A 59 72.66 32.44 15.88
C ILE A 59 71.48 32.39 14.90
N GLN A 60 71.50 33.21 13.84
CA GLN A 60 70.46 33.17 12.81
C GLN A 60 70.49 31.87 12.00
N ILE A 61 71.68 31.36 11.67
CA ILE A 61 71.86 30.08 10.98
C ILE A 61 71.32 28.96 11.87
N GLU A 62 71.72 28.89 13.13
CA GLU A 62 71.23 27.88 14.09
C GLU A 62 69.69 27.95 14.24
N SER A 63 69.11 29.15 14.26
CA SER A 63 67.65 29.34 14.31
C SER A 63 66.94 28.82 13.05
N LEU A 64 67.53 29.03 11.86
CA LEU A 64 66.99 28.53 10.61
C LEU A 64 67.15 27.02 10.49
N GLU A 65 68.28 26.46 10.92
CA GLU A 65 68.52 25.02 10.98
C GLU A 65 67.50 24.34 11.90
N ALA A 66 67.22 24.90 13.07
CA ALA A 66 66.18 24.39 13.97
C ALA A 66 64.78 24.43 13.34
N LYS A 67 64.44 25.50 12.59
CA LYS A 67 63.16 25.59 11.86
C LYS A 67 63.07 24.57 10.73
N ILE A 68 64.16 24.34 10.00
CA ILE A 68 64.22 23.34 8.94
C ILE A 68 64.00 21.95 9.52
N LEU A 69 64.70 21.63 10.62
CA LEU A 69 64.55 20.35 11.31
C LEU A 69 63.09 20.13 11.74
N HIS A 70 62.47 21.13 12.37
CA HIS A 70 61.07 21.06 12.79
C HIS A 70 60.09 20.87 11.62
N LEU A 71 60.34 21.53 10.49
CA LEU A 71 59.52 21.34 9.28
C LEU A 71 59.74 19.97 8.64
N GLN A 72 60.95 19.42 8.70
CA GLN A 72 61.25 18.06 8.25
C GLN A 72 60.53 17.02 9.12
N ASP A 73 60.55 17.20 10.44
CA ASP A 73 59.82 16.33 11.38
C ASP A 73 58.31 16.37 11.11
N LYS A 74 57.75 17.56 10.88
CA LYS A 74 56.34 17.71 10.48
C LYS A 74 56.03 17.07 9.12
N GLN A 75 56.92 17.22 8.16
CA GLN A 75 56.75 16.62 6.84
C GLN A 75 56.77 15.09 6.94
N GLU A 76 57.67 14.51 7.73
CA GLU A 76 57.73 13.06 7.91
C GLU A 76 56.53 12.54 8.71
N ALA A 77 56.04 13.31 9.71
CA ALA A 77 54.82 12.99 10.42
C ALA A 77 53.59 12.97 9.49
N HIS A 78 53.41 13.98 8.64
CA HIS A 78 52.32 14.00 7.66
C HIS A 78 52.48 12.95 6.58
N LYS A 79 53.71 12.63 6.17
CA LYS A 79 53.98 11.55 5.22
C LYS A 79 53.59 10.19 5.82
N LYS A 80 53.89 9.98 7.11
CA LYS A 80 53.45 8.80 7.84
C LYS A 80 51.92 8.74 7.95
N GLU A 81 51.28 9.84 8.34
CA GLU A 81 49.80 9.94 8.40
C GLU A 81 49.14 9.66 7.04
N MET A 82 49.70 10.18 5.95
CA MET A 82 49.22 9.90 4.59
C MET A 82 49.44 8.44 4.17
N GLU A 83 50.51 7.81 4.63
CA GLU A 83 50.77 6.39 4.37
C GLU A 83 49.82 5.51 5.18
N ASP A 84 49.59 5.83 6.45
CA ASP A 84 48.61 5.17 7.32
C ASP A 84 47.19 5.28 6.70
N LEU A 85 46.78 6.47 6.24
CA LEU A 85 45.50 6.67 5.54
C LEU A 85 45.43 5.93 4.20
N ARG A 86 46.55 5.78 3.48
CA ARG A 86 46.60 4.96 2.26
C ARG A 86 46.46 3.49 2.56
N GLU A 87 47.10 3.00 3.62
CA GLU A 87 46.97 1.63 4.08
C GLU A 87 45.53 1.35 4.54
N GLU A 88 44.89 2.25 5.27
CA GLU A 88 43.47 2.15 5.65
C GLU A 88 42.54 2.18 4.42
N LEU A 89 42.80 3.05 3.46
CA LEU A 89 42.04 3.12 2.21
C LEU A 89 42.21 1.82 1.40
N GLU A 90 43.42 1.28 1.33
CA GLU A 90 43.71 0.05 0.60
C GLU A 90 43.13 -1.18 1.32
N ALA A 91 43.17 -1.20 2.65
CA ALA A 91 42.47 -2.20 3.46
C ALA A 91 40.95 -2.12 3.25
N SER A 92 40.38 -0.91 3.21
CA SER A 92 38.96 -0.69 2.93
C SER A 92 38.59 -1.10 1.51
N LYS A 93 39.42 -0.80 0.51
CA LYS A 93 39.24 -1.29 -0.86
C LYS A 93 39.29 -2.81 -0.93
N LYS A 94 40.26 -3.45 -0.27
CA LYS A 94 40.31 -4.92 -0.18
C LYS A 94 39.08 -5.49 0.52
N LEU A 95 38.58 -4.83 1.56
CA LEU A 95 37.35 -5.24 2.24
C LEU A 95 36.14 -5.12 1.30
N ILE A 96 36.02 -4.03 0.56
CA ILE A 96 34.99 -3.82 -0.47
C ILE A 96 35.13 -4.86 -1.58
N ASP A 97 36.35 -5.20 -2.00
CA ASP A 97 36.60 -6.17 -3.06
C ASP A 97 36.27 -7.60 -2.61
N VAL A 98 36.59 -7.94 -1.36
CA VAL A 98 36.16 -9.19 -0.70
C VAL A 98 34.65 -9.22 -0.53
N GLN A 99 34.03 -8.12 -0.10
CA GLN A 99 32.59 -8.02 0.07
C GLN A 99 31.87 -8.05 -1.28
N SER A 100 32.42 -7.41 -2.31
CA SER A 100 31.92 -7.44 -3.69
C SER A 100 32.04 -8.84 -4.28
N LYS A 101 33.16 -9.56 -4.05
CA LYS A 101 33.29 -10.97 -4.41
C LYS A 101 32.34 -11.86 -3.62
N LYS A 102 32.09 -11.57 -2.34
CA LYS A 102 31.12 -12.27 -1.50
C LYS A 102 29.69 -12.02 -1.95
N ASP A 103 29.34 -10.80 -2.35
CA ASP A 103 28.04 -10.42 -2.85
C ASP A 103 27.82 -10.92 -4.27
N LYS A 104 28.86 -10.96 -5.09
CA LYS A 104 28.86 -11.61 -6.41
C LYS A 104 28.71 -13.11 -6.27
N CYS A 105 29.42 -13.76 -5.34
CA CYS A 105 29.25 -15.18 -5.02
C CYS A 105 27.85 -15.46 -4.45
N LYS A 106 27.32 -14.61 -3.56
CA LYS A 106 25.94 -14.72 -3.06
C LYS A 106 24.91 -14.49 -4.16
N ASN A 107 25.14 -13.57 -5.09
CA ASN A 107 24.24 -13.32 -6.21
C ASN A 107 24.32 -14.43 -7.26
N GLU A 108 25.51 -14.95 -7.57
CA GLU A 108 25.69 -16.12 -8.42
C GLU A 108 25.08 -17.37 -7.77
N GLN A 109 25.21 -17.52 -6.45
CA GLN A 109 24.56 -18.57 -5.69
C GLN A 109 23.05 -18.37 -5.67
N LYS A 110 22.54 -17.15 -5.50
CA LYS A 110 21.10 -16.83 -5.62
C LYS A 110 20.58 -17.06 -7.03
N ASP A 111 21.33 -16.72 -8.07
CA ASP A 111 20.97 -16.94 -9.46
C ASP A 111 21.00 -18.43 -9.81
N GLN A 112 21.96 -19.20 -9.27
CA GLN A 112 21.95 -20.65 -9.34
C GLN A 112 20.78 -21.24 -8.56
N THR A 113 20.47 -20.71 -7.37
CA THR A 113 19.35 -21.20 -6.55
C THR A 113 18.02 -20.87 -7.23
N HIS A 114 17.86 -19.66 -7.77
CA HIS A 114 16.71 -19.25 -8.57
C HIS A 114 16.62 -20.06 -9.84
N LYS A 115 17.71 -20.33 -10.54
CA LYS A 115 17.73 -21.20 -11.72
C LYS A 115 17.33 -22.63 -11.37
N HIS A 116 17.84 -23.18 -10.26
CA HIS A 116 17.42 -24.49 -9.75
C HIS A 116 15.96 -24.50 -9.32
N LEU A 117 15.46 -23.43 -8.70
CA LEU A 117 14.07 -23.27 -8.32
C LEU A 117 13.18 -23.13 -9.56
N PHE A 118 13.61 -22.37 -10.56
CA PHE A 118 12.92 -22.20 -11.84
C PHE A 118 12.91 -23.52 -12.62
N ASP A 119 14.01 -24.26 -12.65
CA ASP A 119 14.10 -25.58 -13.26
C ASP A 119 13.29 -26.62 -12.48
N ALA A 120 13.19 -26.50 -11.16
CA ALA A 120 12.35 -27.35 -10.31
C ALA A 120 10.86 -27.03 -10.52
N MET A 121 10.49 -25.76 -10.57
CA MET A 121 9.14 -25.29 -10.90
C MET A 121 8.78 -25.67 -12.34
N LYS A 122 9.68 -25.50 -13.30
CA LYS A 122 9.48 -25.92 -14.68
C LYS A 122 9.27 -27.44 -14.75
N ARG A 123 10.11 -28.23 -14.07
CA ARG A 123 9.90 -29.69 -13.95
C ARG A 123 8.61 -30.04 -13.21
N HIS A 124 8.15 -29.23 -12.27
CA HIS A 124 6.87 -29.41 -11.59
C HIS A 124 5.71 -29.12 -12.55
N TYR A 125 5.72 -27.98 -13.24
CA TYR A 125 4.73 -27.64 -14.26
C TYR A 125 4.74 -28.61 -15.44
N GLU A 126 5.90 -29.10 -15.88
CA GLU A 126 5.99 -30.15 -16.91
C GLU A 126 5.39 -31.47 -16.41
N ARG A 127 5.63 -31.85 -15.15
CA ARG A 127 4.96 -33.00 -14.53
C ARG A 127 3.45 -32.79 -14.44
N GLU A 128 3.00 -31.60 -14.07
CA GLU A 128 1.57 -31.30 -13.93
C GLU A 128 0.88 -31.19 -15.28
N ILE A 129 1.53 -30.61 -16.29
CA ILE A 129 1.07 -30.62 -17.68
C ILE A 129 1.02 -32.06 -18.20
N LYS A 130 2.00 -32.91 -17.86
CA LYS A 130 2.00 -34.32 -18.25
C LYS A 130 0.86 -35.08 -17.56
N LYS A 131 0.62 -34.86 -16.27
CA LYS A 131 -0.54 -35.41 -15.54
C LYS A 131 -1.85 -34.93 -16.15
N LEU A 132 -1.98 -33.63 -16.46
CA LEU A 132 -3.17 -33.05 -17.09
C LEU A 132 -3.39 -33.58 -18.50
N LYS A 133 -2.32 -33.84 -19.27
CA LYS A 133 -2.40 -34.47 -20.58
C LYS A 133 -2.82 -35.94 -20.47
N GLU A 134 -2.27 -36.68 -19.51
CA GLU A 134 -2.66 -38.07 -19.25
C GLU A 134 -4.11 -38.13 -18.75
N GLN A 135 -4.51 -37.21 -17.87
CA GLN A 135 -5.88 -37.10 -17.38
C GLN A 135 -6.83 -36.70 -18.50
N ARG A 136 -6.47 -35.76 -19.38
CA ARG A 136 -7.26 -35.46 -20.59
C ARG A 136 -7.34 -36.65 -21.54
N LYS A 137 -6.30 -37.48 -21.63
CA LYS A 137 -6.32 -38.70 -22.43
C LYS A 137 -7.24 -39.75 -21.80
N GLN A 138 -7.18 -39.91 -20.48
CA GLN A 138 -8.09 -40.75 -19.70
C GLN A 138 -9.55 -40.25 -19.82
N ASP A 139 -9.76 -38.94 -19.76
CA ASP A 139 -11.06 -38.29 -19.91
C ASP A 139 -11.56 -38.39 -21.34
N ALA A 140 -10.68 -38.33 -22.34
CA ALA A 140 -11.04 -38.58 -23.74
C ALA A 140 -11.38 -40.05 -24.00
N GLU A 141 -10.66 -40.99 -23.38
CA GLU A 141 -11.00 -42.42 -23.42
C GLU A 141 -12.30 -42.72 -22.68
N ASN A 142 -12.54 -42.06 -21.53
CA ASN A 142 -13.78 -42.17 -20.79
C ASN A 142 -14.94 -41.50 -21.54
N ALA A 143 -14.72 -40.34 -22.16
CA ALA A 143 -15.69 -39.67 -23.02
C ALA A 143 -16.00 -40.54 -24.24
N SER A 144 -15.01 -41.16 -24.87
CA SER A 144 -15.22 -42.11 -25.97
C SER A 144 -15.99 -43.36 -25.52
N LYS A 145 -15.75 -43.87 -24.30
CA LYS A 145 -16.56 -44.95 -23.71
C LYS A 145 -17.99 -44.51 -23.37
N VAL A 146 -18.17 -43.29 -22.87
CA VAL A 146 -19.48 -42.71 -22.57
C VAL A 146 -20.24 -42.43 -23.85
N GLU A 147 -19.59 -41.92 -24.90
CA GLU A 147 -20.15 -41.64 -26.21
C GLU A 147 -20.48 -42.95 -26.96
N ALA A 148 -19.65 -43.98 -26.85
CA ALA A 148 -19.97 -45.33 -27.32
C ALA A 148 -21.16 -45.95 -26.55
N GLY A 149 -21.20 -45.75 -25.22
CA GLY A 149 -22.34 -46.16 -24.39
C GLY A 149 -23.61 -45.36 -24.69
N LEU A 150 -23.47 -44.08 -25.03
CA LEU A 150 -24.56 -43.19 -25.43
C LEU A 150 -25.09 -43.58 -26.80
N HIS A 151 -24.23 -43.86 -27.78
CA HIS A 151 -24.62 -44.36 -29.09
C HIS A 151 -25.26 -45.75 -29.01
N GLN A 152 -24.80 -46.62 -28.11
CA GLN A 152 -25.44 -47.91 -27.86
C GLN A 152 -26.81 -47.74 -27.18
N SER A 153 -26.94 -46.79 -26.25
CA SER A 153 -28.21 -46.45 -25.59
C SER A 153 -29.18 -45.80 -26.59
N GLN A 154 -28.72 -44.83 -27.38
CA GLN A 154 -29.48 -44.20 -28.45
C GLN A 154 -29.92 -45.23 -29.49
N SER A 155 -29.04 -46.12 -29.95
CA SER A 155 -29.46 -47.18 -30.90
C SER A 155 -30.55 -48.08 -30.31
N ARG A 156 -30.46 -48.44 -29.02
CA ARG A 156 -31.53 -49.20 -28.32
C ARG A 156 -32.82 -48.41 -28.16
N HIS A 157 -32.72 -47.10 -27.91
CA HIS A 157 -33.87 -46.22 -27.78
C HIS A 157 -34.51 -45.94 -29.12
N ASP A 158 -33.74 -45.76 -30.19
CA ASP A 158 -34.20 -45.54 -31.55
C ASP A 158 -34.85 -46.80 -32.13
N GLU A 159 -34.32 -48.00 -31.85
CA GLU A 159 -35.01 -49.26 -32.18
C GLU A 159 -36.34 -49.40 -31.42
N LYS A 160 -36.38 -49.02 -30.14
CA LYS A 160 -37.62 -49.00 -29.36
C LYS A 160 -38.61 -47.95 -29.85
N ILE A 161 -38.13 -46.75 -30.18
CA ILE A 161 -38.95 -45.65 -30.71
C ILE A 161 -39.48 -46.04 -32.08
N GLN A 162 -38.68 -46.60 -32.99
CA GLN A 162 -39.18 -47.11 -34.28
C GLN A 162 -40.20 -48.24 -34.11
N THR A 163 -40.05 -49.09 -33.09
CA THR A 163 -41.02 -50.15 -32.79
C THR A 163 -42.33 -49.56 -32.25
N ILE A 164 -42.24 -48.57 -31.36
CA ILE A 164 -43.38 -47.83 -30.80
C ILE A 164 -44.05 -47.00 -31.89
N GLU A 165 -43.31 -46.36 -32.79
CA GLU A 165 -43.83 -45.57 -33.91
C GLU A 165 -44.56 -46.46 -34.92
N LYS A 166 -44.06 -47.66 -35.21
CA LYS A 166 -44.78 -48.65 -36.04
C LYS A 166 -46.07 -49.14 -35.35
N GLN A 167 -46.05 -49.33 -34.03
CA GLN A 167 -47.26 -49.63 -33.26
C GLN A 167 -48.25 -48.45 -33.21
N HIS A 168 -47.75 -47.22 -33.06
CA HIS A 168 -48.55 -46.01 -33.00
C HIS A 168 -49.12 -45.64 -34.36
N HIS A 169 -48.41 -45.84 -35.48
CA HIS A 169 -48.97 -45.66 -36.83
C HIS A 169 -50.08 -46.68 -37.14
N SER A 170 -49.92 -47.93 -36.70
CA SER A 170 -50.99 -48.95 -36.80
C SER A 170 -52.20 -48.60 -35.90
N SER A 171 -51.95 -47.99 -34.75
CA SER A 171 -53.00 -47.57 -33.81
C SER A 171 -53.71 -46.29 -34.25
N LEU A 172 -53.00 -45.33 -34.84
CA LEU A 172 -53.56 -44.10 -35.40
C LEU A 172 -54.50 -44.41 -36.58
N GLY A 173 -54.15 -45.38 -37.42
CA GLY A 173 -55.03 -45.85 -38.49
C GLY A 173 -56.36 -46.42 -37.98
N LYS A 174 -56.35 -47.08 -36.81
CA LYS A 174 -57.58 -47.59 -36.15
C LYS A 174 -58.38 -46.46 -35.49
N VAL A 175 -57.71 -45.55 -34.80
CA VAL A 175 -58.33 -44.39 -34.14
C VAL A 175 -58.94 -43.43 -35.16
N GLN A 176 -58.33 -43.24 -36.33
CA GLN A 176 -58.87 -42.33 -37.37
C GLN A 176 -60.12 -42.89 -38.07
N VAL A 177 -60.27 -44.23 -38.11
CA VAL A 177 -61.49 -44.90 -38.57
C VAL A 177 -62.58 -44.88 -37.48
N GLU A 178 -62.20 -45.07 -36.21
CA GLU A 178 -63.12 -44.94 -35.07
C GLU A 178 -63.62 -43.51 -34.88
N ASN A 179 -62.77 -42.50 -35.07
CA ASN A 179 -63.15 -41.10 -34.90
C ASN A 179 -64.14 -40.65 -35.98
N LYS A 180 -64.03 -41.19 -37.21
CA LYS A 180 -65.05 -40.98 -38.27
C LYS A 180 -66.38 -41.69 -37.97
N LYS A 181 -66.35 -42.85 -37.30
CA LYS A 181 -67.56 -43.53 -36.81
C LYS A 181 -68.21 -42.74 -35.67
N LEU A 182 -67.42 -42.30 -34.70
CA LEU A 182 -67.89 -41.53 -33.56
C LEU A 182 -68.43 -40.15 -33.99
N GLN A 183 -67.84 -39.51 -35.00
CA GLN A 183 -68.35 -38.24 -35.53
C GLN A 183 -69.72 -38.40 -36.20
N ALA A 184 -69.93 -39.47 -36.99
CA ALA A 184 -71.24 -39.77 -37.58
C ALA A 184 -72.29 -40.18 -36.52
N GLU A 185 -71.86 -40.88 -35.46
CA GLU A 185 -72.73 -41.27 -34.35
C GLU A 185 -73.09 -40.06 -33.47
N ASN A 186 -72.18 -39.11 -33.28
CA ASN A 186 -72.42 -37.88 -32.54
C ASN A 186 -73.37 -36.94 -33.30
N GLU A 187 -73.27 -36.84 -34.63
CA GLU A 187 -74.26 -36.11 -35.44
C GLU A 187 -75.66 -36.73 -35.36
N LYS A 188 -75.74 -38.07 -35.29
CA LYS A 188 -76.99 -38.80 -35.10
C LYS A 188 -77.59 -38.59 -33.70
N LEU A 189 -76.75 -38.62 -32.67
CA LEU A 189 -77.15 -38.33 -31.28
C LEU A 189 -77.56 -36.87 -31.10
N GLN A 190 -76.92 -35.94 -31.79
CA GLN A 190 -77.27 -34.52 -31.71
C GLN A 190 -78.64 -34.21 -32.35
N ALA A 191 -78.96 -34.86 -33.48
CA ALA A 191 -80.29 -34.83 -34.06
C ALA A 191 -81.35 -35.49 -33.16
N GLU A 192 -80.99 -36.58 -32.46
CA GLU A 192 -81.88 -37.24 -31.51
C GLU A 192 -82.12 -36.40 -30.25
N VAL A 193 -81.08 -35.69 -29.76
CA VAL A 193 -81.20 -34.74 -28.65
C VAL A 193 -82.12 -33.57 -29.02
N GLU A 194 -82.00 -32.98 -30.21
CA GLU A 194 -82.94 -31.93 -30.65
C GLU A 194 -84.38 -32.45 -30.73
N ASN A 195 -84.56 -33.69 -31.19
CA ASN A 195 -85.88 -34.32 -31.26
C ASN A 195 -86.46 -34.58 -29.85
N LEU A 196 -85.64 -35.08 -28.93
CA LEU A 196 -86.01 -35.28 -27.53
C LEU A 196 -86.27 -33.96 -26.81
N GLN A 197 -85.54 -32.89 -27.13
CA GLN A 197 -85.74 -31.55 -26.60
C GLN A 197 -87.12 -31.00 -27.03
N ASN A 198 -87.48 -31.16 -28.30
CA ASN A 198 -88.80 -30.76 -28.81
C ASN A 198 -89.94 -31.56 -28.19
N VAL A 199 -89.77 -32.87 -28.01
CA VAL A 199 -90.73 -33.73 -27.31
C VAL A 199 -90.85 -33.34 -25.83
N SER A 200 -89.73 -33.02 -25.19
CA SER A 200 -89.69 -32.56 -23.80
C SER A 200 -90.43 -31.23 -23.64
N SER A 201 -90.18 -30.24 -24.50
CA SER A 201 -90.89 -28.96 -24.47
C SER A 201 -92.39 -29.12 -24.71
N LYS A 202 -92.79 -30.03 -25.60
CA LYS A 202 -94.20 -30.36 -25.82
C LYS A 202 -94.84 -31.01 -24.59
N ARG A 203 -94.16 -31.98 -23.97
CA ARG A 203 -94.63 -32.61 -22.72
C ARG A 203 -94.66 -31.64 -21.54
N GLU A 204 -93.72 -30.70 -21.45
CA GLU A 204 -93.71 -29.70 -20.40
C GLU A 204 -94.91 -28.75 -20.54
N GLN A 205 -95.27 -28.38 -21.77
CA GLN A 205 -96.48 -27.62 -22.05
C GLN A 205 -97.76 -28.41 -21.72
N GLU A 206 -97.84 -29.68 -22.14
CA GLU A 206 -98.94 -30.57 -21.77
C GLU A 206 -99.04 -30.75 -20.25
N THR A 207 -97.91 -30.83 -19.54
CA THR A 207 -97.86 -30.94 -18.08
C THR A 207 -98.34 -29.66 -17.42
N LYS A 208 -98.01 -28.48 -17.97
CA LYS A 208 -98.53 -27.18 -17.50
C LYS A 208 -100.04 -27.09 -17.71
N ASP A 209 -100.55 -27.53 -18.86
CA ASP A 209 -101.98 -27.54 -19.15
C ASP A 209 -102.75 -28.55 -18.28
N ILE A 210 -102.19 -29.73 -18.06
CA ILE A 210 -102.75 -30.74 -17.15
C ILE A 210 -102.69 -30.23 -15.70
N SER A 211 -101.59 -29.62 -15.29
CA SER A 211 -101.46 -29.05 -13.94
C SER A 211 -102.45 -27.90 -13.73
N ALA A 212 -102.65 -27.03 -14.72
CA ALA A 212 -103.66 -25.97 -14.65
C ALA A 212 -105.08 -26.56 -14.52
N LYS A 213 -105.44 -27.55 -15.34
CA LYS A 213 -106.73 -28.26 -15.23
C LYS A 213 -106.88 -28.97 -13.89
N PHE A 214 -105.83 -29.67 -13.44
CA PHE A 214 -105.81 -30.38 -12.17
C PHE A 214 -105.93 -29.40 -10.99
N ASN A 215 -105.28 -28.25 -11.04
CA ASN A 215 -105.39 -27.22 -10.00
C ASN A 215 -106.78 -26.61 -9.95
N THR A 216 -107.44 -26.39 -11.10
CA THR A 216 -108.85 -25.96 -11.13
C THR A 216 -109.77 -27.00 -10.52
N VAL A 217 -109.63 -28.27 -10.93
CA VAL A 217 -110.42 -29.39 -10.37
C VAL A 217 -110.12 -29.59 -8.88
N TYR A 218 -108.86 -29.48 -8.47
CA TYR A 218 -108.44 -29.61 -7.08
C TYR A 218 -108.98 -28.46 -6.23
N LYS A 219 -109.03 -27.24 -6.77
CA LYS A 219 -109.65 -26.09 -6.11
C LYS A 219 -111.16 -26.30 -5.92
N GLU A 220 -111.87 -26.73 -6.96
CA GLU A 220 -113.30 -27.06 -6.87
C GLU A 220 -113.56 -28.23 -5.90
N TYR A 221 -112.71 -29.26 -5.92
CA TYR A 221 -112.81 -30.40 -5.02
C TYR A 221 -112.49 -30.00 -3.57
N ARG A 222 -111.52 -29.11 -3.36
CA ARG A 222 -111.19 -28.56 -2.05
C ARG A 222 -112.32 -27.69 -1.51
N GLU A 223 -112.94 -26.86 -2.34
CA GLU A 223 -114.11 -26.06 -1.97
C GLU A 223 -115.31 -26.97 -1.62
N LYS A 224 -115.52 -28.06 -2.38
CA LYS A 224 -116.51 -29.09 -2.02
C LYS A 224 -116.18 -29.81 -0.73
N LEU A 225 -114.91 -30.19 -0.50
CA LEU A 225 -114.46 -30.83 0.73
C LEU A 225 -114.56 -29.88 1.92
N GLU A 226 -114.32 -28.59 1.74
CA GLU A 226 -114.45 -27.60 2.81
C GLU A 226 -115.93 -27.39 3.17
N LYS A 227 -116.81 -27.34 2.16
CA LYS A 227 -118.25 -27.33 2.38
C LYS A 227 -118.73 -28.59 3.10
N GLN A 228 -118.25 -29.76 2.67
CA GLN A 228 -118.49 -31.03 3.38
C GLN A 228 -117.89 -31.04 4.78
N ARG A 229 -116.73 -30.43 5.02
CA ARG A 229 -116.14 -30.32 6.37
C ARG A 229 -116.98 -29.44 7.28
N VAL A 230 -117.48 -28.32 6.79
CA VAL A 230 -118.40 -27.45 7.56
C VAL A 230 -119.67 -28.23 7.88
N GLU A 231 -120.30 -28.87 6.88
CA GLU A 231 -121.47 -29.75 7.08
C GLU A 231 -121.16 -30.89 8.05
N LEU A 232 -119.98 -31.52 7.96
CA LEU A 232 -119.59 -32.63 8.84
C LEU A 232 -119.20 -32.15 10.23
N THR A 233 -118.85 -30.88 10.42
CA THR A 233 -118.60 -30.29 11.74
C THR A 233 -119.92 -29.91 12.42
N GLU A 234 -120.88 -29.40 11.65
CA GLU A 234 -122.27 -29.22 12.09
C GLU A 234 -122.94 -30.57 12.38
N ASP A 235 -122.72 -31.58 11.54
CA ASP A 235 -123.24 -32.93 11.76
C ASP A 235 -122.48 -33.64 12.89
N LYS A 236 -121.18 -33.36 13.09
CA LYS A 236 -120.41 -33.83 14.25
C LYS A 236 -120.93 -33.22 15.54
N THR A 237 -121.24 -31.92 15.59
CA THR A 237 -121.83 -31.29 16.79
C THR A 237 -123.27 -31.80 17.05
N ARG A 238 -124.05 -32.07 16.00
CA ARG A 238 -125.34 -32.79 16.07
C ARG A 238 -125.20 -34.24 16.52
N ARG A 239 -124.14 -34.92 16.08
CA ARG A 239 -123.83 -36.30 16.46
C ARG A 239 -123.19 -36.37 17.83
N GLU A 240 -122.49 -35.36 18.32
CA GLU A 240 -121.94 -35.30 19.68
C GLU A 240 -123.06 -35.16 20.71
N THR A 241 -124.06 -34.31 20.41
CA THR A 241 -125.32 -34.24 21.16
C THR A 241 -126.12 -35.55 21.09
N LYS A 242 -126.13 -36.22 19.94
CA LYS A 242 -126.74 -37.55 19.79
C LYS A 242 -125.88 -38.69 20.36
N CYS A 243 -124.56 -38.51 20.46
CA CYS A 243 -123.61 -39.49 21.00
C CYS A 243 -123.66 -39.49 22.51
N THR A 244 -123.92 -38.37 23.19
CA THR A 244 -124.24 -38.40 24.62
C THR A 244 -125.54 -39.15 24.89
N GLU A 245 -126.58 -38.98 24.04
CA GLU A 245 -127.82 -39.78 24.10
C GLU A 245 -127.60 -41.27 23.78
N LEU A 246 -126.79 -41.57 22.76
CA LEU A 246 -126.46 -42.95 22.38
C LEU A 246 -125.45 -43.58 23.33
N TYR A 247 -124.55 -42.85 24.00
CA TYR A 247 -123.61 -43.39 24.98
C TYR A 247 -124.36 -43.95 26.20
N MET A 248 -125.44 -43.29 26.60
CA MET A 248 -126.40 -43.83 27.58
C MET A 248 -127.06 -45.13 27.10
N THR A 249 -127.28 -45.27 25.78
CA THR A 249 -127.90 -46.44 25.15
C THR A 249 -126.90 -47.58 24.89
N VAL A 250 -125.66 -47.25 24.51
CA VAL A 250 -124.55 -48.17 24.28
C VAL A 250 -124.04 -48.73 25.60
N HIS A 251 -123.97 -47.95 26.68
CA HIS A 251 -123.65 -48.52 27.99
C HIS A 251 -124.66 -49.61 28.42
N LYS A 252 -125.91 -49.49 27.95
CA LYS A 252 -126.98 -50.48 28.12
C LYS A 252 -126.77 -51.73 27.22
N GLN A 253 -126.22 -51.56 26.02
CA GLN A 253 -125.96 -52.63 25.03
C GLN A 253 -124.54 -53.25 25.12
N THR A 254 -123.55 -52.58 25.71
CA THR A 254 -122.20 -53.11 25.97
C THR A 254 -122.23 -54.25 26.98
N LYS A 255 -123.23 -54.28 27.87
CA LYS A 255 -123.53 -55.48 28.68
C LYS A 255 -124.01 -56.68 27.84
N GLN A 256 -124.54 -56.44 26.63
CA GLN A 256 -125.02 -57.49 25.73
C GLN A 256 -123.97 -57.96 24.71
N ILE A 257 -122.94 -57.17 24.41
CA ILE A 257 -121.95 -57.46 23.34
C ILE A 257 -120.64 -58.06 23.88
N GLN A 258 -120.43 -58.14 25.19
CA GLN A 258 -119.38 -58.98 25.80
C GLN A 258 -119.52 -60.49 25.50
N VAL A 259 -120.62 -60.90 24.84
CA VAL A 259 -120.89 -62.29 24.46
C VAL A 259 -120.23 -62.70 23.14
N LEU A 260 -119.70 -61.80 22.29
CA LEU A 260 -119.53 -62.15 20.86
C LEU A 260 -118.19 -61.86 20.15
N GLU A 261 -117.04 -61.66 20.81
CA GLU A 261 -115.79 -61.39 20.05
C GLU A 261 -114.60 -62.30 20.40
N GLN A 262 -114.34 -63.26 19.50
CA GLN A 262 -113.04 -63.91 19.30
C GLN A 262 -112.58 -63.79 17.82
N ARG A 263 -111.26 -63.55 17.65
CA ARG A 263 -110.33 -63.85 16.52
C ARG A 263 -110.12 -62.83 15.35
N ARG A 264 -108.85 -62.44 15.10
CA ARG A 264 -107.92 -62.99 14.05
C ARG A 264 -106.56 -62.22 13.94
N ASP A 265 -105.65 -62.78 13.13
CA ASP A 265 -104.17 -62.91 13.24
C ASP A 265 -103.37 -62.29 12.05
N LEU A 266 -102.04 -62.12 12.16
CA LEU A 266 -101.13 -61.35 11.26
C LEU A 266 -99.93 -62.17 10.71
N THR A 267 -99.75 -62.26 9.37
CA THR A 267 -98.70 -63.11 8.73
C THR A 267 -97.85 -62.44 7.63
N VAL A 268 -97.90 -61.12 7.44
CA VAL A 268 -97.25 -60.41 6.31
C VAL A 268 -95.88 -59.72 6.59
N PRO A 269 -95.46 -59.33 7.82
CA PRO A 269 -94.25 -58.51 8.01
C PRO A 269 -92.88 -59.18 7.80
N LEU A 270 -92.77 -60.51 7.79
CA LEU A 270 -91.49 -61.21 7.97
C LEU A 270 -90.56 -61.17 6.73
N LYS A 271 -91.12 -61.14 5.51
CA LYS A 271 -90.32 -61.26 4.27
C LYS A 271 -89.52 -60.01 3.88
N ARG A 272 -89.86 -58.82 4.39
CA ARG A 272 -89.15 -57.58 4.02
C ARG A 272 -87.82 -57.37 4.75
N ALA A 273 -87.62 -58.05 5.88
CA ALA A 273 -86.39 -57.88 6.68
C ALA A 273 -85.19 -58.63 6.08
N GLU A 274 -85.43 -59.75 5.39
CA GLU A 274 -84.37 -60.63 4.87
C GLU A 274 -83.61 -60.01 3.68
N GLU A 275 -84.30 -59.28 2.81
CA GLU A 275 -83.67 -58.64 1.64
C GLU A 275 -82.74 -57.48 2.00
N ALA A 276 -83.02 -56.75 3.08
CA ALA A 276 -82.21 -55.63 3.54
C ALA A 276 -80.84 -56.07 4.08
N ILE A 277 -80.79 -57.22 4.76
CA ILE A 277 -79.56 -57.77 5.36
C ILE A 277 -78.54 -58.13 4.28
N LYS A 278 -78.99 -58.71 3.16
CA LYS A 278 -78.11 -59.13 2.07
C LYS A 278 -77.35 -57.95 1.44
N LYS A 279 -78.01 -56.81 1.25
CA LYS A 279 -77.43 -55.62 0.61
C LYS A 279 -76.33 -54.95 1.44
N HIS A 280 -76.38 -55.08 2.77
CA HIS A 280 -75.36 -54.50 3.65
C HIS A 280 -74.07 -55.33 3.69
N LEU A 281 -74.15 -56.64 3.50
CA LEU A 281 -72.97 -57.52 3.47
C LEU A 281 -72.07 -57.22 2.26
N ASP A 282 -72.64 -56.99 1.08
CA ASP A 282 -71.88 -56.66 -0.14
C ASP A 282 -71.08 -55.34 -0.01
N LEU A 283 -71.61 -54.37 0.74
CA LEU A 283 -70.95 -53.08 0.96
C LEU A 283 -69.73 -53.20 1.89
N ILE A 284 -69.82 -54.06 2.90
CA ILE A 284 -68.72 -54.32 3.84
C ILE A 284 -67.53 -54.93 3.11
N GLU A 285 -67.77 -55.87 2.20
CA GLU A 285 -66.72 -56.54 1.44
C GLU A 285 -65.95 -55.57 0.53
N LYS A 286 -66.65 -54.64 -0.14
CA LYS A 286 -66.03 -53.59 -0.95
C LYS A 286 -65.14 -52.66 -0.11
N LYS A 287 -65.58 -52.30 1.10
CA LYS A 287 -64.81 -51.42 2.00
C LYS A 287 -63.56 -52.11 2.56
N ASN A 288 -63.61 -53.42 2.80
CA ASN A 288 -62.44 -54.17 3.24
C ASN A 288 -61.33 -54.21 2.17
N GLN A 289 -61.68 -54.28 0.88
CA GLN A 289 -60.70 -54.24 -0.21
C GLN A 289 -59.97 -52.89 -0.29
N GLU A 290 -60.69 -51.78 -0.10
CA GLU A 290 -60.16 -50.41 -0.08
C GLU A 290 -59.16 -50.20 1.09
N ILE A 291 -59.46 -50.76 2.26
CA ILE A 291 -58.55 -50.72 3.43
C ILE A 291 -57.24 -51.44 3.14
N VAL A 292 -57.27 -52.57 2.41
CA VAL A 292 -56.06 -53.31 2.04
C VAL A 292 -55.18 -52.51 1.08
N THR A 293 -55.77 -51.78 0.14
CA THR A 293 -55.03 -50.93 -0.81
C THR A 293 -54.33 -49.78 -0.08
N LEU A 294 -55.06 -49.07 0.78
CA LEU A 294 -54.52 -47.96 1.57
C LEU A 294 -53.38 -48.39 2.52
N LYS A 295 -53.46 -49.60 3.09
CA LYS A 295 -52.37 -50.15 3.92
C LYS A 295 -51.09 -50.39 3.11
N ARG A 296 -51.20 -50.80 1.85
CA ARG A 296 -50.05 -50.99 0.95
C ARG A 296 -49.42 -49.66 0.57
N GLU A 297 -50.23 -48.69 0.14
CA GLU A 297 -49.76 -47.34 -0.22
C GLU A 297 -49.07 -46.63 0.95
N LYS A 298 -49.63 -46.75 2.17
CA LYS A 298 -48.99 -46.22 3.38
C LYS A 298 -47.60 -46.81 3.61
N LYS A 299 -47.42 -48.12 3.38
CA LYS A 299 -46.12 -48.78 3.55
C LYS A 299 -45.10 -48.26 2.54
N GLU A 300 -45.48 -48.14 1.27
CA GLU A 300 -44.61 -47.60 0.22
C GLU A 300 -44.22 -46.14 0.46
N ALA A 301 -45.15 -45.31 0.98
CA ALA A 301 -44.85 -43.93 1.33
C ALA A 301 -43.84 -43.82 2.49
N ILE A 302 -43.92 -44.70 3.49
CA ILE A 302 -42.97 -44.76 4.60
C ILE A 302 -41.58 -45.17 4.11
N GLU A 303 -41.48 -46.17 3.24
CA GLU A 303 -40.20 -46.60 2.65
C GLU A 303 -39.56 -45.46 1.83
N LYS A 304 -40.33 -44.78 0.96
CA LYS A 304 -39.86 -43.62 0.20
C LYS A 304 -39.37 -42.47 1.09
N TYR A 305 -40.08 -42.20 2.19
CA TYR A 305 -39.68 -41.17 3.15
C TYR A 305 -38.36 -41.53 3.85
N ALA A 306 -38.18 -42.80 4.24
CA ALA A 306 -36.94 -43.27 4.85
C ALA A 306 -35.74 -43.14 3.90
N ASP A 307 -35.91 -43.51 2.62
CA ASP A 307 -34.87 -43.36 1.60
C ASP A 307 -34.48 -41.90 1.38
N GLN A 308 -35.47 -41.00 1.36
CA GLN A 308 -35.23 -39.56 1.21
C GLN A 308 -34.48 -38.99 2.43
N MET A 309 -34.82 -39.42 3.65
CA MET A 309 -34.11 -38.99 4.86
C MET A 309 -32.65 -39.45 4.86
N ASN A 310 -32.37 -40.68 4.43
CA ASN A 310 -31.01 -41.17 4.28
C ASN A 310 -30.22 -40.38 3.22
N LYS A 311 -30.86 -40.04 2.10
CA LYS A 311 -30.24 -39.20 1.05
C LYS A 311 -29.92 -37.79 1.57
N ASN A 312 -30.84 -37.19 2.32
CA ASN A 312 -30.61 -35.87 2.93
C ASN A 312 -29.47 -35.92 3.96
N ALA A 313 -29.39 -36.97 4.78
CA ALA A 313 -28.31 -37.14 5.75
C ALA A 313 -26.92 -37.23 5.08
N LEU A 314 -26.82 -37.96 3.95
CA LEU A 314 -25.59 -38.03 3.16
C LEU A 314 -25.20 -36.67 2.55
N GLN A 315 -26.19 -35.91 2.07
CA GLN A 315 -25.96 -34.56 1.54
C GLN A 315 -25.48 -33.60 2.63
N THR A 316 -26.07 -33.65 3.83
CA THR A 316 -25.62 -32.83 4.97
C THR A 316 -24.19 -33.18 5.38
N ALA A 317 -23.83 -34.47 5.44
CA ALA A 317 -22.46 -34.88 5.75
C ALA A 317 -21.44 -34.38 4.70
N SER A 318 -21.80 -34.42 3.41
CA SER A 318 -20.97 -33.90 2.33
C SER A 318 -20.80 -32.37 2.38
N LEU A 319 -21.87 -31.66 2.77
CA LEU A 319 -21.84 -30.21 2.98
C LEU A 319 -20.91 -29.84 4.15
N ASP A 320 -21.02 -30.56 5.26
CA ASP A 320 -20.17 -30.35 6.45
C ASP A 320 -18.69 -30.60 6.15
N GLU A 321 -18.38 -31.62 5.35
CA GLU A 321 -17.00 -31.88 4.92
C GLU A 321 -16.45 -30.74 4.04
N SER A 322 -17.29 -30.20 3.16
CA SER A 322 -16.94 -29.04 2.31
C SER A 322 -16.69 -27.80 3.16
N HIS A 323 -17.55 -27.52 4.16
CA HIS A 323 -17.34 -26.41 5.09
C HIS A 323 -16.04 -26.54 5.89
N ARG A 324 -15.69 -27.74 6.35
CA ARG A 324 -14.39 -27.97 7.04
C ARG A 324 -13.20 -27.70 6.12
N LYS A 325 -13.29 -28.10 4.85
CA LYS A 325 -12.25 -27.81 3.84
C LYS A 325 -12.09 -26.30 3.61
N TYR A 326 -13.21 -25.57 3.47
CA TYR A 326 -13.17 -24.11 3.30
C TYR A 326 -12.60 -23.40 4.53
N ALA A 327 -12.97 -23.80 5.74
CA ALA A 327 -12.41 -23.24 6.96
C ALA A 327 -10.88 -23.47 7.08
N GLY A 328 -10.39 -24.62 6.60
CA GLY A 328 -8.96 -24.88 6.50
C GLY A 328 -8.25 -23.92 5.54
N LEU A 329 -8.81 -23.74 4.33
CA LEU A 329 -8.26 -22.82 3.34
C LEU A 329 -8.29 -21.35 3.78
N GLU A 330 -9.33 -20.93 4.51
CA GLU A 330 -9.42 -19.59 5.07
C GLU A 330 -8.29 -19.33 6.07
N LYS A 331 -8.01 -20.29 6.94
CA LYS A 331 -6.90 -20.21 7.90
C LYS A 331 -5.53 -20.19 7.22
N ASP A 332 -5.35 -20.98 6.17
CA ASP A 332 -4.11 -20.98 5.37
C ASP A 332 -3.91 -19.62 4.68
N LEU A 333 -4.99 -19.04 4.12
CA LEU A 333 -4.98 -17.71 3.49
C LEU A 333 -4.64 -16.60 4.50
N GLU A 334 -5.19 -16.66 5.71
CA GLU A 334 -4.87 -15.72 6.79
C GLU A 334 -3.39 -15.79 7.20
N SER A 335 -2.85 -17.02 7.31
CA SER A 335 -1.43 -17.24 7.61
C SER A 335 -0.51 -16.68 6.52
N GLU A 336 -0.82 -16.93 5.25
CA GLU A 336 -0.07 -16.37 4.12
C GLU A 336 -0.17 -14.84 4.07
N HIS A 337 -1.34 -14.27 4.32
CA HIS A 337 -1.52 -12.82 4.37
C HIS A 337 -0.72 -12.19 5.52
N ALA A 338 -0.63 -12.84 6.68
CA ALA A 338 0.21 -12.41 7.79
C ALA A 338 1.71 -12.44 7.41
N SER A 339 2.17 -13.51 6.77
CA SER A 339 3.55 -13.63 6.28
C SER A 339 3.90 -12.57 5.22
N HIS A 340 2.98 -12.30 4.29
CA HIS A 340 3.15 -11.24 3.30
C HIS A 340 3.22 -9.84 3.95
N LYS A 341 2.47 -9.61 5.03
CA LYS A 341 2.52 -8.34 5.78
C LYS A 341 3.87 -8.17 6.48
N GLU A 342 4.43 -9.23 7.05
CA GLU A 342 5.74 -9.22 7.72
C GLU A 342 6.87 -8.93 6.72
N THR A 343 6.92 -9.66 5.60
CA THR A 343 7.91 -9.43 4.53
C THR A 343 7.83 -8.01 3.94
N LYS A 344 6.62 -7.44 3.83
CA LYS A 344 6.45 -6.04 3.43
C LYS A 344 7.05 -5.06 4.44
N VAL A 345 6.97 -5.34 5.74
CA VAL A 345 7.60 -4.52 6.78
C VAL A 345 9.12 -4.60 6.70
N GLU A 346 9.67 -5.81 6.54
CA GLU A 346 11.13 -6.00 6.36
C GLU A 346 11.66 -5.27 5.12
N LEU A 347 10.94 -5.32 3.99
CA LEU A 347 11.30 -4.58 2.79
C LEU A 347 11.31 -3.06 3.03
N CYS A 348 10.34 -2.54 3.78
CA CYS A 348 10.29 -1.12 4.15
C CYS A 348 11.51 -0.72 5.02
N LEU A 349 11.91 -1.57 5.95
CA LEU A 349 13.08 -1.33 6.81
C LEU A 349 14.38 -1.35 5.99
N SER A 350 14.55 -2.35 5.12
CA SER A 350 15.72 -2.45 4.25
C SER A 350 15.86 -1.24 3.32
N ASN A 351 14.75 -0.74 2.75
CA ASN A 351 14.76 0.46 1.92
C ASN A 351 15.16 1.72 2.69
N ARG A 352 14.81 1.84 3.97
CA ARG A 352 15.28 2.95 4.82
C ARG A 352 16.77 2.88 5.04
N THR A 353 17.30 1.71 5.41
CA THR A 353 18.75 1.52 5.58
C THR A 353 19.54 1.82 4.31
N ILE A 354 19.01 1.47 3.13
CA ILE A 354 19.63 1.82 1.85
C ILE A 354 19.65 3.34 1.64
N SER A 355 18.60 4.06 2.06
CA SER A 355 18.56 5.52 1.98
C SER A 355 19.61 6.14 2.90
N ASP A 356 19.69 5.69 4.15
CA ASP A 356 20.64 6.21 5.14
C ASP A 356 22.09 6.02 4.66
N ILE A 357 22.42 4.84 4.10
CA ILE A 357 23.76 4.56 3.53
C ILE A 357 24.05 5.47 2.32
N LYS A 358 23.07 5.79 1.49
CA LYS A 358 23.26 6.71 0.36
C LYS A 358 23.59 8.12 0.84
N ASP A 359 22.92 8.58 1.89
CA ASP A 359 23.17 9.88 2.48
C ASP A 359 24.59 9.93 3.07
N ASP A 360 25.03 8.89 3.79
CA ASP A 360 26.40 8.78 4.33
C ASP A 360 27.48 8.80 3.23
N ILE A 361 27.25 8.10 2.11
CA ILE A 361 28.17 8.09 0.97
C ILE A 361 28.31 9.48 0.35
N GLU A 362 27.19 10.19 0.20
CA GLU A 362 27.20 11.54 -0.36
C GLU A 362 27.93 12.51 0.57
N ASP A 363 27.73 12.39 1.89
CA ASP A 363 28.44 13.18 2.90
C ASP A 363 29.96 12.94 2.87
N LEU A 364 30.41 11.69 2.76
CA LEU A 364 31.82 11.35 2.61
C LEU A 364 32.40 11.88 1.30
N ARG A 365 31.65 11.79 0.20
CA ARG A 365 32.05 12.33 -1.10
C ARG A 365 32.27 13.84 -1.04
N ASN A 366 31.37 14.54 -0.36
CA ASN A 366 31.48 15.98 -0.13
C ASN A 366 32.70 16.32 0.72
N LYS A 367 32.99 15.57 1.79
CA LYS A 367 34.20 15.76 2.61
C LYS A 367 35.48 15.59 1.78
N VAL A 368 35.57 14.54 0.96
CA VAL A 368 36.72 14.31 0.06
C VAL A 368 36.88 15.46 -0.93
N ALA A 369 35.77 15.91 -1.56
CA ALA A 369 35.79 17.01 -2.51
C ALA A 369 36.25 18.34 -1.87
N VAL A 370 35.97 18.56 -0.58
CA VAL A 370 36.42 19.73 0.17
C VAL A 370 37.92 19.64 0.53
N SER A 371 38.45 18.45 0.80
CA SER A 371 39.87 18.25 1.16
C SER A 371 40.82 18.23 -0.04
N GLU A 372 40.36 17.86 -1.22
CA GLU A 372 41.19 17.73 -2.43
C GLU A 372 41.90 19.04 -2.87
N PRO A 373 41.25 20.23 -2.83
CA PRO A 373 41.92 21.50 -3.10
C PRO A 373 43.04 21.83 -2.11
N GLU A 374 42.87 21.49 -0.83
CA GLU A 374 43.88 21.74 0.19
C GLU A 374 45.10 20.84 0.00
N CYS A 375 44.89 19.55 -0.30
CA CYS A 375 45.97 18.64 -0.67
C CYS A 375 46.73 19.16 -1.91
N THR A 376 46.01 19.64 -2.92
CA THR A 376 46.60 20.22 -4.13
C THR A 376 47.42 21.49 -3.81
N ARG A 377 46.93 22.35 -2.92
CA ARG A 377 47.63 23.55 -2.46
C ARG A 377 48.92 23.20 -1.74
N LEU A 378 48.87 22.27 -0.79
CA LEU A 378 50.04 21.82 -0.02
C LEU A 378 51.09 21.16 -0.94
N LYS A 379 50.65 20.36 -1.93
CA LYS A 379 51.54 19.78 -2.94
C LYS A 379 52.26 20.86 -3.75
N ALA A 380 51.56 21.92 -4.16
CA ALA A 380 52.17 23.05 -4.86
C ALA A 380 53.17 23.82 -3.98
N GLU A 381 52.85 23.99 -2.69
CA GLU A 381 53.72 24.64 -1.71
C GLU A 381 55.02 23.85 -1.48
N VAL A 382 54.93 22.52 -1.35
CA VAL A 382 56.10 21.64 -1.26
C VAL A 382 56.99 21.74 -2.51
N ILE A 383 56.39 21.75 -3.71
CA ILE A 383 57.15 21.94 -4.97
C ILE A 383 57.87 23.30 -4.97
N HIS A 384 57.20 24.36 -4.52
CA HIS A 384 57.79 25.69 -4.45
C HIS A 384 58.98 25.75 -3.47
N LEU A 385 58.82 25.21 -2.27
CA LEU A 385 59.88 25.17 -1.25
C LEU A 385 61.07 24.32 -1.70
N ASN A 386 60.83 23.16 -2.33
CA ASN A 386 61.90 22.33 -2.91
C ASN A 386 62.71 23.09 -3.97
N ASN A 387 62.04 23.86 -4.84
CA ASN A 387 62.72 24.69 -5.83
C ASN A 387 63.55 25.81 -5.19
N LEU A 388 63.06 26.45 -4.12
CA LEU A 388 63.83 27.44 -3.38
C LEU A 388 65.06 26.81 -2.71
N GLN A 389 64.91 25.62 -2.12
CA GLN A 389 66.01 24.87 -1.51
C GLN A 389 67.09 24.52 -2.55
N LEU A 390 66.70 24.06 -3.74
CA LEU A 390 67.63 23.72 -4.81
C LEU A 390 68.45 24.94 -5.24
N ARG A 391 67.79 26.08 -5.48
CA ARG A 391 68.45 27.34 -5.85
C ARG A 391 69.42 27.84 -4.77
N LEU A 392 69.02 27.71 -3.50
CA LEU A 392 69.90 28.09 -2.39
C LEU A 392 71.14 27.18 -2.33
N LYS A 393 70.98 25.87 -2.50
CA LYS A 393 72.09 24.90 -2.58
C LYS A 393 73.05 25.23 -3.73
N GLU A 394 72.52 25.53 -4.92
CA GLU A 394 73.33 25.96 -6.07
C GLU A 394 74.09 27.27 -5.78
N GLY A 395 73.43 28.22 -5.11
CA GLY A 395 74.04 29.47 -4.68
C GLY A 395 75.20 29.26 -3.70
N ILE A 396 75.01 28.39 -2.69
CA ILE A 396 76.06 28.00 -1.74
C ILE A 396 77.21 27.29 -2.47
N GLN A 397 76.91 26.34 -3.35
CA GLN A 397 77.93 25.62 -4.12
C GLN A 397 78.75 26.57 -5.02
N THR A 398 78.10 27.59 -5.57
CA THR A 398 78.77 28.65 -6.32
C THR A 398 79.70 29.47 -5.43
N CYS A 399 79.33 29.74 -4.18
CA CYS A 399 80.26 30.36 -3.20
C CYS A 399 81.43 29.42 -2.86
N LEU A 400 81.16 28.14 -2.57
CA LEU A 400 82.20 27.15 -2.23
C LEU A 400 83.23 26.98 -3.34
N SER A 401 82.80 26.93 -4.61
CA SER A 401 83.71 26.86 -5.77
C SER A 401 84.59 28.11 -5.98
N ALA A 402 84.34 29.20 -5.26
CA ALA A 402 85.14 30.43 -5.33
C ALA A 402 86.02 30.66 -4.09
N MET A 403 86.11 29.71 -3.16
CA MET A 403 86.85 29.89 -1.90
C MET A 403 88.30 30.31 -2.10
N ASP A 404 88.97 29.80 -3.14
CA ASP A 404 90.38 30.13 -3.44
C ASP A 404 90.56 31.53 -4.06
N LYS A 405 89.47 32.27 -4.31
CA LYS A 405 89.47 33.59 -4.95
C LYS A 405 88.71 34.61 -4.08
N PRO A 406 89.36 35.24 -3.07
CA PRO A 406 88.68 36.06 -2.06
C PRO A 406 87.80 37.18 -2.61
N LYS A 407 88.23 37.85 -3.70
CA LYS A 407 87.43 38.90 -4.36
C LYS A 407 86.15 38.33 -5.00
N LEU A 408 86.25 37.18 -5.66
CA LEU A 408 85.13 36.50 -6.30
C LEU A 408 84.17 35.90 -5.27
N LEU A 409 84.71 35.30 -4.20
CA LEU A 409 83.95 34.81 -3.06
C LEU A 409 83.13 35.94 -2.43
N ARG A 410 83.74 37.09 -2.13
CA ARG A 410 83.05 38.25 -1.55
C ARG A 410 81.87 38.69 -2.42
N THR A 411 82.06 38.79 -3.73
CA THR A 411 80.98 39.14 -4.67
C THR A 411 79.87 38.10 -4.69
N ARG A 412 80.20 36.80 -4.73
CA ARG A 412 79.22 35.70 -4.74
C ARG A 412 78.45 35.62 -3.41
N LEU A 413 79.12 35.81 -2.28
CA LEU A 413 78.52 35.81 -0.96
C LEU A 413 77.55 36.99 -0.77
N ILE A 414 77.93 38.18 -1.23
CA ILE A 414 77.07 39.37 -1.25
C ILE A 414 75.83 39.11 -2.13
N ASN A 415 75.99 38.51 -3.30
CA ASN A 415 74.88 38.20 -4.20
C ASN A 415 73.95 37.11 -3.62
N LEU A 416 74.49 36.10 -2.94
CA LEU A 416 73.71 35.07 -2.25
C LEU A 416 72.88 35.68 -1.11
N LYS A 417 73.51 36.49 -0.25
CA LYS A 417 72.85 37.22 0.83
C LYS A 417 71.73 38.12 0.30
N ARG A 418 72.01 38.88 -0.76
CA ARG A 418 71.02 39.78 -1.40
C ARG A 418 69.83 39.03 -2.00
N ARG A 419 70.05 37.89 -2.65
CA ARG A 419 68.98 37.12 -3.31
C ARG A 419 68.07 36.37 -2.32
N HIS A 420 68.58 35.96 -1.16
CA HIS A 420 67.87 35.03 -0.30
C HIS A 420 67.63 35.52 1.14
N MET A 421 68.36 36.53 1.62
CA MET A 421 68.23 37.00 3.00
C MET A 421 67.72 38.43 3.12
N ASP A 422 68.23 39.34 2.30
CA ASP A 422 68.00 40.77 2.55
C ASP A 422 66.62 41.26 2.06
N GLY A 423 65.91 40.51 1.20
CA GLY A 423 64.58 40.89 0.69
C GLY A 423 64.52 42.26 0.00
N ASP A 424 65.69 42.84 -0.31
CA ASP A 424 65.85 44.27 -0.51
C ASP A 424 65.54 44.65 -1.97
N GLU A 425 64.45 45.40 -2.18
CA GLU A 425 63.98 45.88 -3.50
C GLU A 425 65.00 46.79 -4.21
N SER A 426 66.01 47.29 -3.49
CA SER A 426 67.01 48.24 -3.97
C SER A 426 68.18 47.61 -4.74
N VAL A 427 68.26 46.28 -4.83
CA VAL A 427 69.32 45.59 -5.55
C VAL A 427 69.06 45.67 -7.06
N LYS A 428 70.04 46.16 -7.84
CA LYS A 428 70.05 46.01 -9.31
C LYS A 428 70.12 44.52 -9.65
N MET A 429 68.96 43.89 -9.73
CA MET A 429 68.80 42.57 -10.28
C MET A 429 68.94 42.62 -11.80
N PRO A 430 69.37 41.53 -12.46
CA PRO A 430 69.26 41.42 -13.92
C PRO A 430 67.82 41.74 -14.33
N ASP A 431 67.64 42.45 -15.44
CA ASP A 431 66.31 42.92 -15.88
C ASP A 431 65.29 41.77 -15.95
N SER A 432 65.72 40.57 -16.36
CA SER A 432 64.91 39.36 -16.36
C SER A 432 64.35 38.95 -14.99
N THR A 433 65.12 39.17 -13.92
CA THR A 433 64.69 38.85 -12.55
C THR A 433 63.79 39.97 -12.03
N ARG A 434 64.11 41.25 -12.29
CA ARG A 434 63.24 42.38 -11.94
C ARG A 434 61.87 42.26 -12.60
N GLU A 435 61.82 41.96 -13.90
CA GLU A 435 60.58 41.74 -14.64
C GLU A 435 59.74 40.60 -14.04
N ALA A 436 60.39 39.51 -13.58
CA ALA A 436 59.70 38.41 -12.92
C ALA A 436 59.05 38.84 -11.58
N TYR A 437 59.74 39.64 -10.76
CA TYR A 437 59.19 40.17 -9.50
C TYR A 437 58.11 41.22 -9.75
N GLU A 438 58.28 42.13 -10.71
CA GLU A 438 57.24 43.10 -11.10
C GLU A 438 56.01 42.42 -11.69
N TYR A 439 56.20 41.35 -12.46
CA TYR A 439 55.11 40.50 -12.93
C TYR A 439 54.38 39.84 -11.75
N GLN A 440 55.13 39.27 -10.80
CA GLN A 440 54.56 38.65 -9.61
C GLN A 440 53.81 39.66 -8.73
N ALA A 441 54.35 40.87 -8.52
CA ALA A 441 53.69 41.96 -7.81
C ALA A 441 52.40 42.40 -8.52
N ARG A 442 52.40 42.51 -9.86
CA ARG A 442 51.19 42.77 -10.65
C ARG A 442 50.16 41.65 -10.50
N CYS A 443 50.59 40.38 -10.50
CA CYS A 443 49.73 39.24 -10.26
C CYS A 443 49.09 39.29 -8.86
N TYR A 444 49.86 39.59 -7.81
CA TYR A 444 49.30 39.75 -6.47
C TYR A 444 48.33 40.92 -6.38
N LYS A 445 48.64 42.06 -6.98
CA LYS A 445 47.74 43.23 -7.00
C LYS A 445 46.41 42.92 -7.71
N ARG A 446 46.45 42.19 -8.83
CA ARG A 446 45.24 41.68 -9.51
C ARG A 446 44.47 40.69 -8.65
N LYS A 447 45.17 39.79 -7.93
CA LYS A 447 44.53 38.80 -7.05
C LYS A 447 43.84 39.47 -5.86
N VAL A 448 44.46 40.48 -5.25
CA VAL A 448 43.84 41.30 -4.18
C VAL A 448 42.59 42.00 -4.69
N ALA A 449 42.66 42.69 -5.84
CA ALA A 449 41.50 43.37 -6.43
C ALA A 449 40.35 42.38 -6.77
N ALA A 450 40.67 41.18 -7.26
CA ALA A 450 39.68 40.14 -7.51
C ALA A 450 39.03 39.61 -6.23
N LEU A 451 39.82 39.39 -5.16
CA LEU A 451 39.30 38.97 -3.86
C LEU A 451 38.40 40.04 -3.24
N GLU A 452 38.76 41.32 -3.34
CA GLU A 452 37.91 42.43 -2.90
C GLU A 452 36.59 42.49 -3.70
N GLY A 453 36.65 42.27 -5.01
CA GLY A 453 35.46 42.15 -5.87
C GLY A 453 34.56 40.99 -5.44
N ASN A 454 35.12 39.81 -5.23
CA ASN A 454 34.38 38.63 -4.78
C ASN A 454 33.75 38.84 -3.40
N ASN A 455 34.46 39.49 -2.47
CA ASN A 455 33.95 39.78 -1.14
C ASN A 455 32.74 40.75 -1.18
N LYS A 456 32.79 41.76 -2.06
CA LYS A 456 31.64 42.64 -2.32
C LYS A 456 30.44 41.86 -2.87
N THR A 457 30.68 40.94 -3.81
CA THR A 457 29.63 40.08 -4.39
C THR A 457 29.02 39.15 -3.34
N LEU A 458 29.83 38.43 -2.56
CA LEU A 458 29.38 37.58 -1.45
C LEU A 458 28.58 38.37 -0.42
N SER A 459 29.06 39.56 -0.04
CA SER A 459 28.35 40.46 0.88
C SER A 459 26.99 40.94 0.33
N SER A 460 26.86 41.06 -0.98
CA SER A 460 25.58 41.40 -1.63
C SER A 460 24.62 40.20 -1.67
N GLN A 461 25.14 39.00 -1.95
CA GLN A 461 24.37 37.76 -1.96
C GLN A 461 23.87 37.41 -0.56
N LEU A 462 24.71 37.57 0.47
CA LEU A 462 24.36 37.33 1.86
C LEU A 462 23.22 38.26 2.31
N ARG A 463 23.29 39.55 1.96
CA ARG A 463 22.18 40.51 2.21
C ARG A 463 20.90 40.12 1.46
N HIS A 464 21.02 39.52 0.28
CA HIS A 464 19.85 39.07 -0.49
C HIS A 464 19.22 37.80 0.09
N THR A 465 20.03 36.83 0.53
CA THR A 465 19.55 35.62 1.20
C THR A 465 18.93 35.94 2.56
N GLU A 466 19.52 36.83 3.35
CA GLU A 466 18.92 37.33 4.60
C GLU A 466 17.53 37.95 4.39
N LYS A 467 17.39 38.82 3.38
CA LYS A 467 16.08 39.38 3.00
C LYS A 467 15.07 38.30 2.61
N ARG A 468 15.50 37.27 1.88
CA ARG A 468 14.64 36.13 1.51
C ARG A 468 14.22 35.31 2.73
N ILE A 469 15.14 35.03 3.65
CA ILE A 469 14.86 34.31 4.90
C ILE A 469 13.84 35.09 5.73
N GLN A 470 14.03 36.40 5.91
CA GLN A 470 13.07 37.26 6.61
C GLN A 470 11.69 37.27 5.93
N SER A 471 11.63 37.41 4.60
CA SER A 471 10.38 37.36 3.85
C SER A 471 9.65 36.01 4.00
N ASN A 472 10.40 34.90 3.96
CA ASN A 472 9.85 33.56 4.16
C ASN A 472 9.35 33.36 5.60
N ALA A 473 10.07 33.88 6.60
CA ALA A 473 9.64 33.83 7.99
C ALA A 473 8.31 34.59 8.20
N ILE A 474 8.18 35.79 7.63
CA ILE A 474 6.94 36.57 7.64
C ILE A 474 5.80 35.80 6.96
N ARG A 475 6.06 35.21 5.78
CA ARG A 475 5.06 34.41 5.06
C ARG A 475 4.61 33.18 5.86
N GLY A 476 5.55 32.46 6.47
CA GLY A 476 5.27 31.30 7.31
C GLY A 476 4.52 31.66 8.60
N HIS A 477 4.78 32.84 9.17
CA HIS A 477 4.00 33.37 10.29
C HIS A 477 2.56 33.68 9.86
N ASN A 478 2.37 34.43 8.76
CA ASN A 478 1.05 34.78 8.23
C ASN A 478 0.21 33.55 7.86
N MET A 479 0.84 32.51 7.31
CA MET A 479 0.17 31.24 6.99
C MET A 479 -0.28 30.51 8.26
N ARG A 480 0.57 30.44 9.30
CA ARG A 480 0.20 29.88 10.61
C ARG A 480 -0.97 30.63 11.25
N VAL A 481 -0.93 31.96 11.24
CA VAL A 481 -2.03 32.81 11.74
C VAL A 481 -3.33 32.54 10.97
N SER A 482 -3.25 32.38 9.65
CA SER A 482 -4.42 32.07 8.82
C SER A 482 -5.00 30.69 9.11
N LEU A 483 -4.14 29.67 9.26
CA LEU A 483 -4.56 28.32 9.65
C LEU A 483 -5.21 28.30 11.04
N LEU A 484 -4.65 29.02 12.01
CA LEU A 484 -5.25 29.15 13.33
C LEU A 484 -6.64 29.79 13.29
N LYS A 485 -6.85 30.80 12.43
CA LYS A 485 -8.18 31.37 12.21
C LYS A 485 -9.17 30.34 11.67
N VAL A 486 -8.79 29.55 10.66
CA VAL A 486 -9.63 28.50 10.08
C VAL A 486 -9.98 27.41 11.12
N ILE A 487 -8.99 26.93 11.89
CA ILE A 487 -9.20 25.94 12.95
C ILE A 487 -10.17 26.47 14.00
N ASN A 488 -9.98 27.70 14.45
CA ASN A 488 -10.87 28.33 15.43
C ASN A 488 -12.29 28.51 14.89
N GLU A 489 -12.43 28.88 13.61
CA GLU A 489 -13.75 29.00 12.97
C GLU A 489 -14.44 27.63 12.85
N GLN A 490 -13.70 26.59 12.52
CA GLN A 490 -14.22 25.22 12.45
C GLN A 490 -14.62 24.69 13.83
N ALA A 491 -13.82 24.98 14.87
CA ALA A 491 -14.17 24.66 16.26
C ALA A 491 -15.46 25.38 16.70
N ARG A 492 -15.63 26.65 16.34
CA ARG A 492 -16.89 27.39 16.59
C ARG A 492 -18.07 26.76 15.86
N LYS A 493 -17.91 26.36 14.59
CA LYS A 493 -18.96 25.66 13.82
C LYS A 493 -19.33 24.32 14.47
N GLN A 494 -18.36 23.54 14.93
CA GLN A 494 -18.61 22.28 15.64
C GLN A 494 -19.33 22.50 16.98
N GLN A 495 -18.94 23.51 17.75
CA GLN A 495 -19.64 23.89 18.98
C GLN A 495 -21.08 24.33 18.71
N ALA A 496 -21.32 25.10 17.64
CA ALA A 496 -22.67 25.48 17.22
C ALA A 496 -23.51 24.25 16.81
N SER A 497 -22.92 23.30 16.07
CA SER A 497 -23.60 22.04 15.71
C SER A 497 -23.93 21.18 16.95
N GLN A 498 -23.03 21.11 17.93
CA GLN A 498 -23.27 20.37 19.18
C GLN A 498 -24.32 21.03 20.09
N GLN A 499 -24.51 22.35 20.00
CA GLN A 499 -25.58 23.05 20.70
C GLN A 499 -26.95 22.82 20.06
N MET A 500 -27.02 22.64 18.74
CA MET A 500 -28.29 22.33 18.05
C MET A 500 -28.82 20.91 18.36
N ASP A 501 -27.92 19.95 18.61
CA ASP A 501 -28.29 18.55 18.92
C ASP A 501 -28.74 18.32 20.38
N LYS A 502 -28.57 19.31 21.27
CA LYS A 502 -29.02 19.25 22.67
C LYS A 502 -30.35 19.95 22.91
N THR A 503 -31.12 20.24 21.87
CA THR A 503 -32.50 20.70 22.04
C THR A 503 -33.34 19.49 22.46
N PRO A 504 -33.87 19.43 23.71
CA PRO A 504 -34.63 18.26 24.16
C PRO A 504 -35.91 18.14 23.33
N ARG A 505 -36.10 16.99 22.67
CA ARG A 505 -37.38 16.61 22.07
C ARG A 505 -38.41 16.50 23.19
N LEU A 506 -39.24 17.52 23.35
CA LEU A 506 -40.45 17.44 24.16
C LEU A 506 -41.41 16.41 23.54
N PRO A 507 -42.06 15.56 24.36
CA PRO A 507 -43.00 14.57 23.87
C PRO A 507 -44.32 15.21 23.41
N SER A 508 -44.83 14.61 22.34
CA SER A 508 -46.07 14.88 21.62
C SER A 508 -47.28 15.12 22.52
N ILE A 509 -47.98 16.24 22.33
CA ILE A 509 -49.36 16.46 22.79
C ILE A 509 -50.23 16.70 21.56
N GLU A 510 -51.27 15.89 21.45
CA GLU A 510 -52.29 15.92 20.39
C GLU A 510 -53.11 17.22 20.37
N ALA A 511 -53.48 17.60 19.15
CA ALA A 511 -54.70 18.28 18.68
C ALA A 511 -55.34 19.43 19.51
N ARG A 512 -55.66 20.52 18.79
CA ARG A 512 -55.80 21.89 19.32
C ARG A 512 -55.95 22.94 18.20
N LYS A 513 -57.12 23.00 17.57
CA LYS A 513 -57.59 23.91 16.50
C LYS A 513 -56.90 25.30 16.38
N THR A 514 -56.69 25.70 15.12
CA THR A 514 -56.54 27.07 14.52
C THR A 514 -57.21 28.23 15.30
N PRO A 515 -56.71 29.50 15.20
CA PRO A 515 -56.79 30.28 13.95
C PRO A 515 -55.69 31.35 13.65
N GLN A 516 -55.65 31.68 12.35
CA GLN A 516 -55.28 32.90 11.59
C GLN A 516 -54.55 34.13 12.20
N ARG A 517 -53.87 34.83 11.25
CA ARG A 517 -53.33 36.22 11.21
C ARG A 517 -51.93 36.39 11.82
N THR A 518 -50.99 37.18 11.28
CA THR A 518 -50.96 38.15 10.16
C THR A 518 -49.49 38.42 9.82
N ASP A 519 -49.27 38.94 8.61
CA ASP A 519 -48.05 39.55 8.09
C ASP A 519 -47.24 40.36 9.12
N ILE A 520 -45.90 40.30 9.04
CA ILE A 520 -44.99 41.46 9.16
C ILE A 520 -43.60 41.11 8.57
N THR A 521 -43.15 42.06 7.76
CA THR A 521 -41.94 42.33 6.98
C THR A 521 -40.58 42.11 7.68
N PRO A 522 -39.50 41.79 6.94
CA PRO A 522 -38.13 41.73 7.48
C PRO A 522 -37.41 43.10 7.39
N PRO A 523 -36.39 43.38 8.23
CA PRO A 523 -35.40 44.38 7.90
C PRO A 523 -33.96 43.83 7.80
N HIS A 524 -33.35 44.20 6.68
CA HIS A 524 -32.00 44.71 6.48
C HIS A 524 -30.78 44.12 7.22
N GLU A 525 -29.88 43.58 6.38
CA GLU A 525 -28.49 44.03 6.21
C GLU A 525 -27.92 45.01 7.25
N GLN A 526 -26.81 44.62 7.89
CA GLN A 526 -25.65 45.51 8.03
C GLN A 526 -24.35 44.75 7.79
N LYS A 527 -23.60 45.25 6.81
CA LYS A 527 -22.20 44.94 6.54
C LYS A 527 -21.32 45.66 7.57
N SER A 528 -20.23 45.02 7.96
CA SER A 528 -18.95 45.67 8.29
C SER A 528 -17.82 44.72 7.91
#